data_AF-A0A7W1YP14-F1
#
_entry.id   AF-A0A7W1YP14-F1
#
_cell.length_a   1.000
_cell.length_b   1.000
_cell.length_c   1.000
_cell.angle_alpha   90.00
_cell.angle_beta   90.00
_cell.angle_gamma   90.00
#
_symmetry.space_group_name_H-M   'P 1'
#
loop_
_entity.id
_entity.type
_entity.pdbx_description
1 polymer ?
#
loop_
_entity_poly.entity_id
_entity_poly.type
_entity_poly.pdbx_seq_one_letter_code
_entity_poly.pdbx_strand_id
1 'polypeptide(L)'
;MERLATPRTTTGGAAVFMMTTPTLQNELKGLARDLRWRRRLRLLVRSMWLALLWLGVGLVVQMLHRQPPWLPLEVAAGVTLLAGLVWSFASNPKLPDLARTYDRHFDLQEQLASALETATHAPSSTIAERLVEQAMITIRQYRSMIRSLPRLPWREVETLVAVMLMIVALALVGGNNRLPVPQPLDLPSLAPPPSPDQPQPTDQPAAHDSPSAANNQAAANALAQALAGTGATRPAADALQRGDSAGAAQSLRDQAGQADQLGQAARNTLSKDLQSAADQLQQNQGQRAGDINRSAQELANNPQQGLQDLAQVVDGLGKGNAGAGAQAAATTGAGQGGGGAGGSLGGNGKRLGGEARTGPSNPPQAAGNTLPLPTSPAANGPATSATGPKGPTVQLQAGGTSSSGRASAGGGGSNDPLPGEADPLRIPPEDRDAVENYFSPAP
;
A
#
# COMPACT_ATOMS: atom_id res chain seq x y z
N MET A 1 72.28 47.42 -23.46
CA MET A 1 71.06 46.66 -23.82
C MET A 1 70.45 46.13 -22.54
N GLU A 2 69.75 47.00 -21.80
CA GLU A 2 68.99 46.64 -20.60
C GLU A 2 67.51 46.61 -20.98
N ARG A 3 66.87 45.45 -20.83
CA ARG A 3 65.42 45.33 -20.96
C ARG A 3 64.80 45.54 -19.60
N LEU A 4 64.18 46.70 -19.44
CA LEU A 4 63.33 47.08 -18.30
C LEU A 4 62.15 46.11 -18.17
N ALA A 5 62.12 45.37 -17.07
CA ALA A 5 60.99 44.54 -16.66
C ALA A 5 59.88 45.44 -16.11
N THR A 6 58.78 45.56 -16.85
CA THR A 6 57.56 46.23 -16.38
C THR A 6 56.84 45.35 -15.36
N PRO A 7 56.53 45.84 -14.15
CA PRO A 7 55.76 45.09 -13.16
C PRO A 7 54.32 44.93 -13.67
N ARG A 8 53.91 43.67 -13.88
CA ARG A 8 52.50 43.31 -14.09
C ARG A 8 51.76 43.51 -12.77
N THR A 9 51.05 44.63 -12.66
CA THR A 9 50.06 44.86 -11.61
C THR A 9 48.87 43.92 -11.84
N THR A 10 48.84 42.80 -11.12
CA THR A 10 47.70 41.88 -11.01
C THR A 10 46.60 42.51 -10.16
N THR A 11 46.00 43.60 -10.65
CA THR A 11 44.89 44.31 -10.00
C THR A 11 43.55 43.87 -10.60
N GLY A 12 43.36 42.55 -10.79
CA GLY A 12 42.18 41.98 -11.43
C GLY A 12 41.35 41.03 -10.56
N GLY A 13 41.88 40.55 -9.43
CA GLY A 13 41.23 39.51 -8.63
C GLY A 13 40.16 40.02 -7.66
N ALA A 14 40.35 41.18 -7.03
CA ALA A 14 39.55 41.57 -5.87
C ALA A 14 38.08 41.97 -6.18
N ALA A 15 37.78 42.39 -7.42
CA ALA A 15 36.44 42.88 -7.76
C ALA A 15 35.41 41.76 -8.02
N VAL A 16 35.84 40.53 -8.31
CA VAL A 16 34.93 39.39 -8.55
C VAL A 16 34.44 38.77 -7.23
N PHE A 17 35.18 38.97 -6.13
CA PHE A 17 34.92 38.33 -4.84
C PHE A 17 33.70 38.84 -4.05
N MET A 18 33.22 40.07 -4.29
CA MET A 18 32.09 40.61 -3.51
C MET A 18 30.70 40.26 -4.04
N MET A 19 30.55 39.64 -5.22
CA MET A 19 29.23 39.36 -5.80
C MET A 19 28.66 37.95 -5.55
N THR A 20 29.44 36.99 -5.04
CA THR A 20 29.03 35.56 -4.99
C THR A 20 28.39 35.10 -3.68
N THR A 21 28.64 35.79 -2.56
CA THR A 21 28.03 35.45 -1.26
C THR A 21 26.52 35.74 -1.14
N PRO A 22 25.95 36.86 -1.65
CA PRO A 22 24.51 37.11 -1.53
C PRO A 22 23.66 36.15 -2.36
N THR A 23 24.20 35.58 -3.44
CA THR A 23 23.46 34.66 -4.31
C THR A 23 23.19 33.33 -3.62
N LEU A 24 24.15 32.78 -2.89
CA LEU A 24 24.00 31.49 -2.21
C LEU A 24 22.97 31.54 -1.06
N GLN A 25 23.01 32.59 -0.24
CA GLN A 25 22.02 32.75 0.82
C GLN A 25 20.60 32.89 0.27
N ASN A 26 20.42 33.60 -0.85
CA ASN A 26 19.12 33.75 -1.49
C ASN A 26 18.64 32.44 -2.11
N GLU A 27 19.51 31.66 -2.75
CA GLU A 27 19.17 30.32 -3.26
C GLU A 27 18.77 29.36 -2.14
N LEU A 28 19.50 29.34 -1.03
CA LEU A 28 19.17 28.54 0.15
C LEU A 28 17.86 28.97 0.80
N LYS A 29 17.59 30.27 0.91
CA LYS A 29 16.29 30.78 1.40
C LYS A 29 15.15 30.34 0.48
N GLY A 30 15.37 30.34 -0.84
CA GLY A 30 14.41 29.86 -1.84
C GLY A 30 14.10 28.38 -1.67
N LEU A 31 15.14 27.54 -1.55
CA LEU A 31 15.01 26.10 -1.28
C LEU A 31 14.31 25.83 0.06
N ALA A 32 14.73 26.51 1.13
CA ALA A 32 14.11 26.38 2.45
C ALA A 32 12.61 26.75 2.41
N ARG A 33 12.22 27.76 1.63
CA ARG A 33 10.82 28.15 1.46
C ARG A 33 10.00 27.07 0.76
N ASP A 34 10.51 26.49 -0.34
CA ASP A 34 9.81 25.41 -1.07
C ASP A 34 9.61 24.18 -0.16
N LEU A 35 10.63 23.83 0.61
CA LEU A 35 10.58 22.68 1.51
C LEU A 35 9.65 22.88 2.71
N ARG A 36 9.65 24.09 3.29
CA ARG A 36 8.69 24.45 4.33
C ARG A 36 7.26 24.34 3.80
N TRP A 37 7.02 24.79 2.57
CA TRP A 37 5.70 24.69 1.95
C TRP A 37 5.27 23.24 1.73
N ARG A 38 6.15 22.38 1.21
CA ARG A 38 5.87 20.93 1.05
C ARG A 38 5.64 20.22 2.38
N ARG A 39 6.39 20.56 3.43
CA ARG A 39 6.18 20.01 4.78
C ARG A 39 4.83 20.46 5.33
N ARG A 40 4.49 21.75 5.21
CA ARG A 40 3.18 22.29 5.63
C ARG A 40 2.04 21.55 4.94
N LEU A 41 2.11 21.38 3.63
CA LEU A 41 1.12 20.62 2.87
C LEU A 41 0.95 19.19 3.40
N ARG A 42 2.02 18.44 3.60
CA ARG A 42 1.93 17.07 4.14
C ARG A 42 1.32 17.03 5.54
N LEU A 43 1.63 18.00 6.39
CA LEU A 43 1.05 18.09 7.72
C LEU A 43 -0.44 18.42 7.68
N LEU A 44 -0.85 19.35 6.80
CA LEU A 44 -2.26 19.70 6.60
C LEU A 44 -3.07 18.51 6.05
N VAL A 45 -2.52 17.78 5.08
CA VAL A 45 -3.14 16.57 4.55
C VAL A 45 -3.32 15.52 5.65
N ARG A 46 -2.29 15.29 6.48
CA ARG A 46 -2.39 14.36 7.61
C ARG A 46 -3.42 14.78 8.65
N SER A 47 -3.47 16.06 9.02
CA SER A 47 -4.49 16.55 9.95
C SER A 47 -5.89 16.43 9.37
N MET A 48 -6.05 16.65 8.06
CA MET A 48 -7.33 16.50 7.39
C MET A 48 -7.77 15.02 7.34
N TRP A 49 -6.84 14.08 7.14
CA TRP A 49 -7.11 12.65 7.28
C TRP A 49 -7.58 12.26 8.69
N LEU A 50 -6.92 12.78 9.73
CA LEU A 50 -7.32 12.51 11.12
C LEU A 50 -8.70 13.09 11.44
N ALA A 51 -9.01 14.29 10.94
CA ALA A 51 -10.32 14.90 11.10
C ALA A 51 -11.42 14.12 10.36
N LEU A 52 -11.15 13.64 9.14
CA LEU A 52 -12.04 12.76 8.40
C LEU A 52 -12.27 11.43 9.12
N LEU A 53 -11.25 10.91 9.82
CA LEU A 53 -11.38 9.69 10.64
C LEU A 53 -12.37 9.91 11.79
N TRP A 54 -12.27 11.04 12.51
CA TRP A 54 -13.24 11.40 13.55
C TRP A 54 -14.68 11.52 13.02
N LEU A 55 -14.86 12.15 11.87
CA LEU A 55 -16.16 12.25 11.20
C LEU A 55 -16.70 10.87 10.79
N GLY A 56 -15.84 10.01 10.23
CA GLY A 56 -16.18 8.65 9.86
C GLY A 56 -16.62 7.81 11.05
N VAL A 57 -15.92 7.91 12.20
CA VAL A 57 -16.33 7.25 13.44
C VAL A 57 -17.70 7.74 13.90
N GLY A 58 -17.98 9.04 13.81
CA GLY A 58 -19.29 9.59 14.10
C GLY A 58 -20.42 8.99 13.27
N LEU A 59 -20.21 8.87 11.96
CA LEU A 59 -21.16 8.25 11.03
C LEU A 59 -21.39 6.76 11.36
N VAL A 60 -20.34 6.01 11.70
CA VAL A 60 -20.46 4.60 12.09
C VAL A 60 -21.27 4.46 13.40
N VAL A 61 -21.02 5.31 14.40
CA VAL A 61 -21.80 5.29 15.65
C VAL A 61 -23.27 5.65 15.40
N GLN A 62 -23.54 6.60 14.50
CA GLN A 62 -24.90 6.94 14.09
C GLN A 62 -25.63 5.74 13.46
N MET A 63 -24.95 4.98 12.60
CA MET A 63 -25.50 3.77 11.96
C MET A 63 -25.84 2.66 12.96
N LEU A 64 -25.15 2.60 14.11
CA LEU A 64 -25.41 1.67 15.20
C LEU A 64 -26.65 2.03 16.05
N HIS A 65 -27.52 2.93 15.57
CA HIS A 65 -28.73 3.42 16.25
C HIS A 65 -28.48 4.06 17.63
N ARG A 66 -27.22 4.31 17.99
CA ARG A 66 -26.88 5.17 19.12
C ARG A 66 -26.82 6.58 18.59
N GLN A 67 -27.65 7.47 19.13
CA GLN A 67 -27.51 8.90 18.85
C GLN A 67 -26.17 9.34 19.45
N PRO A 68 -25.11 9.54 18.63
CA PRO A 68 -23.87 10.02 19.17
C PRO A 68 -24.10 11.46 19.63
N PRO A 69 -23.50 11.91 20.73
CA PRO A 69 -23.37 13.34 20.95
C PRO A 69 -22.49 13.88 19.79
N TRP A 70 -23.10 14.56 18.82
CA TRP A 70 -22.38 15.09 17.65
C TRP A 70 -21.37 16.16 18.03
N LEU A 71 -21.70 16.97 19.04
CA LEU A 71 -20.87 18.06 19.53
C LEU A 71 -19.42 17.66 19.86
N PRO A 72 -19.13 16.64 20.70
CA PRO A 72 -17.76 16.25 21.00
C PRO A 72 -16.99 15.74 19.77
N LEU A 73 -17.66 15.10 18.81
CA LEU A 73 -17.00 14.62 17.59
C LEU A 73 -16.63 15.78 16.65
N GLU A 74 -17.54 16.73 16.47
CA GLU A 74 -17.26 17.96 15.69
C GLU A 74 -16.15 18.79 16.34
N VAL A 75 -16.17 18.92 17.67
CA VAL A 75 -15.11 19.60 18.42
C VAL A 75 -13.78 18.85 18.27
N ALA A 76 -13.75 17.52 18.38
CA ALA A 76 -12.52 16.73 18.18
C ALA A 76 -11.96 16.89 16.76
N ALA A 77 -12.81 16.84 15.74
CA ALA A 77 -12.41 17.08 14.34
C ALA A 77 -11.89 18.51 14.12
N GLY A 78 -12.56 19.51 14.70
CA GLY A 78 -12.14 20.91 14.64
C GLY A 78 -10.79 21.16 15.35
N VAL A 79 -10.63 20.60 16.55
CA VAL A 79 -9.38 20.71 17.34
C VAL A 79 -8.22 20.02 16.62
N THR A 80 -8.43 18.85 16.02
CA THR A 80 -7.37 18.16 15.26
C THR A 80 -6.96 18.92 14.00
N LEU A 81 -7.90 19.53 13.27
CA LEU A 81 -7.58 20.43 12.16
C LEU A 81 -6.81 21.66 12.62
N LEU A 82 -7.26 22.33 13.68
CA LEU A 82 -6.63 23.54 14.20
C LEU A 82 -5.23 23.24 14.74
N ALA A 83 -5.06 22.15 15.49
CA ALA A 83 -3.75 21.70 15.97
C ALA A 83 -2.81 21.38 14.80
N GLY A 84 -3.29 20.69 13.76
CA GLY A 84 -2.52 20.44 12.54
C GLY A 84 -2.11 21.71 11.81
N LEU A 85 -3.03 22.66 11.67
CA LEU A 85 -2.79 23.98 11.09
C LEU A 85 -1.71 24.73 11.90
N VAL A 86 -1.92 24.91 13.20
CA VAL A 86 -0.97 25.61 14.09
C VAL A 86 0.39 24.93 14.05
N TRP A 87 0.45 23.61 14.16
CA TRP A 87 1.71 22.86 14.11
C TRP A 87 2.42 22.98 12.76
N SER A 88 1.68 23.05 11.65
CA SER A 88 2.26 23.28 10.32
C SER A 88 2.95 24.65 10.22
N PHE A 89 2.40 25.68 10.86
CA PHE A 89 2.99 27.03 10.87
C PHE A 89 4.09 27.20 11.92
N ALA A 90 3.95 26.54 13.08
CA ALA A 90 4.91 26.60 14.18
C ALA A 90 6.19 25.80 13.90
N SER A 91 6.11 24.72 13.12
CA SER A 91 7.27 23.90 12.75
C SER A 91 8.15 24.57 11.69
N ASN A 92 8.93 25.58 12.12
CA ASN A 92 9.97 26.21 11.31
C ASN A 92 11.33 25.58 11.66
N PRO A 93 11.77 24.49 10.99
CA PRO A 93 13.09 23.93 11.23
C PRO A 93 14.17 24.98 10.94
N LYS A 94 15.18 25.02 11.81
CA LYS A 94 16.35 25.88 11.64
C LYS A 94 17.10 25.43 10.36
N LEU A 95 17.68 26.38 9.62
CA LEU A 95 18.50 26.07 8.44
C LEU A 95 19.59 25.00 8.68
N PRO A 96 20.35 25.01 9.80
CA PRO A 96 21.37 23.98 10.04
C PRO A 96 20.77 22.57 10.19
N ASP A 97 19.61 22.44 10.83
CA ASP A 97 18.94 21.13 10.97
C ASP A 97 18.48 20.58 9.61
N LEU A 98 18.01 21.48 8.74
CA LEU A 98 17.67 21.12 7.35
C LEU A 98 18.92 20.65 6.61
N ALA A 99 20.02 21.40 6.63
CA ALA A 99 21.26 21.01 5.97
C ALA A 99 21.72 19.60 6.39
N ARG A 100 21.77 19.34 7.71
CA ARG A 100 22.11 18.00 8.25
C ARG A 100 21.14 16.89 7.86
N THR A 101 19.85 17.22 7.71
CA THR A 101 18.84 16.24 7.26
C THR A 101 19.04 15.91 5.78
N TYR A 102 19.37 16.91 4.96
CA TYR A 102 19.71 16.72 3.55
C TYR A 102 20.98 15.91 3.39
N ASP A 103 22.02 16.24 4.17
CA ASP A 103 23.27 15.49 4.14
C ASP A 103 23.05 14.01 4.47
N ARG A 104 22.20 13.70 5.47
CA ARG A 104 21.84 12.32 5.79
C ARG A 104 20.98 11.63 4.73
N HIS A 105 20.10 12.36 4.04
CA HIS A 105 19.20 11.75 3.06
C HIS A 105 19.87 11.48 1.71
N PHE A 106 20.86 12.30 1.35
CA PHE A 106 21.61 12.19 0.10
C PHE A 106 23.05 11.68 0.30
N ASP A 107 23.38 11.23 1.50
CA ASP A 107 24.71 10.74 1.90
C ASP A 107 25.86 11.71 1.54
N LEU A 108 25.62 13.01 1.72
CA LEU A 108 26.58 14.07 1.37
C LEU A 108 27.66 14.29 2.43
N GLN A 109 27.78 13.39 3.43
CA GLN A 109 28.83 13.42 4.46
C GLN A 109 29.03 14.81 5.11
N GLU A 110 27.93 15.46 5.51
CA GLU A 110 27.93 16.81 6.14
C GLU A 110 28.42 17.97 5.26
N GLN A 111 28.63 17.77 3.96
CA GLN A 111 29.14 18.81 3.05
C GLN A 111 28.26 20.08 3.04
N LEU A 112 26.93 19.96 3.09
CA LEU A 112 26.05 21.14 3.10
C LEU A 112 26.06 21.84 4.45
N ALA A 113 26.08 21.08 5.55
CA ALA A 113 26.18 21.64 6.89
C ALA A 113 27.49 22.42 7.06
N SER A 114 28.62 21.84 6.66
CA SER A 114 29.93 22.48 6.69
C SER A 114 29.98 23.70 5.76
N ALA A 115 29.50 23.60 4.51
CA ALA A 115 29.47 24.74 3.60
C ALA A 115 28.61 25.90 4.14
N LEU A 116 27.50 25.60 4.83
CA LEU A 116 26.65 26.61 5.46
C LEU A 116 27.35 27.27 6.67
N GLU A 117 28.03 26.48 7.49
CA GLU A 117 28.82 26.98 8.62
C GLU A 117 29.98 27.88 8.14
N THR A 118 30.69 27.45 7.10
CA THR A 118 31.76 28.23 6.47
C THR A 118 31.22 29.49 5.78
N ALA A 119 30.06 29.43 5.13
CA ALA A 119 29.43 30.61 4.52
C ALA A 119 28.96 31.63 5.56
N THR A 120 28.65 31.20 6.80
CA THR A 120 28.31 32.13 7.90
C THR A 120 29.53 32.79 8.52
N HIS A 121 30.67 32.09 8.56
CA HIS A 121 31.95 32.61 9.06
C HIS A 121 32.81 33.02 7.87
N ALA A 122 32.59 34.26 7.37
CA ALA A 122 33.25 34.88 6.21
C ALA A 122 34.49 34.10 5.70
N PRO A 123 34.43 33.49 4.50
CA PRO A 123 35.44 32.54 4.04
C PRO A 123 36.80 33.23 3.97
N SER A 124 37.72 32.80 4.84
CA SER A 124 39.08 33.34 4.89
C SER A 124 40.09 32.47 4.14
N SER A 125 39.69 31.29 3.66
CA SER A 125 40.56 30.33 2.97
C SER A 125 40.05 29.98 1.57
N THR A 126 40.96 29.75 0.62
CA THR A 126 40.65 29.28 -0.74
C THR A 126 39.97 27.90 -0.75
N ILE A 127 40.27 27.06 0.25
CA ILE A 127 39.62 25.76 0.46
C ILE A 127 38.13 25.95 0.79
N ALA A 128 37.81 26.92 1.65
CA ALA A 128 36.42 27.26 1.97
C ALA A 128 35.63 27.68 0.71
N GLU A 129 36.27 28.43 -0.19
CA GLU A 129 35.65 28.84 -1.45
C GLU A 129 35.36 27.64 -2.37
N ARG A 130 36.33 26.72 -2.54
CA ARG A 130 36.11 25.49 -3.32
C ARG A 130 35.00 24.61 -2.72
N LEU A 131 34.93 24.49 -1.39
CA LEU A 131 33.86 23.74 -0.73
C LEU A 131 32.48 24.37 -0.98
N VAL A 132 32.39 25.69 -0.93
CA VAL A 132 31.15 26.44 -1.22
C VAL A 132 30.76 26.29 -2.70
N GLU A 133 31.71 26.36 -3.62
CA GLU A 133 31.46 26.17 -5.05
C GLU A 133 31.00 24.74 -5.36
N GLN A 134 31.65 23.73 -4.78
CA GLN A 134 31.27 22.33 -4.92
C GLN A 134 29.87 22.06 -4.34
N ALA A 135 29.54 22.65 -3.19
CA ALA A 135 28.19 22.58 -2.61
C ALA A 135 27.13 23.24 -3.54
N MET A 136 27.47 24.32 -4.24
CA MET A 136 26.55 24.91 -5.22
C MET A 136 26.29 23.98 -6.41
N ILE A 137 27.33 23.31 -6.91
CA ILE A 137 27.22 22.36 -8.02
C ILE A 137 26.32 21.18 -7.63
N THR A 138 26.54 20.60 -6.44
CA THR A 138 25.71 19.50 -5.94
C THR A 138 24.26 19.95 -5.73
N ILE A 139 24.02 21.11 -5.13
CA ILE A 139 22.66 21.67 -4.97
C ILE A 139 21.96 21.83 -6.33
N ARG A 140 22.65 22.36 -7.35
CA ARG A 140 22.07 22.52 -8.69
C ARG A 140 21.70 21.18 -9.32
N GLN A 141 22.56 20.18 -9.18
CA GLN A 141 22.31 18.81 -9.65
C GLN A 141 21.07 18.23 -8.98
N TYR A 142 20.98 18.28 -7.64
CA TYR A 142 19.83 17.77 -6.89
C TYR A 142 18.56 18.57 -7.11
N ARG A 143 18.64 19.88 -7.38
CA ARG A 143 17.46 20.72 -7.66
C ARG A 143 16.70 20.23 -8.89
N SER A 144 17.40 19.72 -9.90
CA SER A 144 16.76 19.13 -11.08
C SER A 144 15.96 17.87 -10.72
N MET A 145 16.53 17.01 -9.86
CA MET A 145 15.88 15.80 -9.36
C MET A 145 14.72 16.13 -8.42
N ILE A 146 14.86 17.10 -7.50
CA ILE A 146 13.78 17.52 -6.59
C ILE A 146 12.61 18.17 -7.35
N ARG A 147 12.88 18.80 -8.51
CA ARG A 147 11.83 19.33 -9.39
C ARG A 147 11.04 18.22 -10.09
N SER A 148 11.62 17.05 -10.34
CA SER A 148 10.89 15.91 -10.91
C SER A 148 10.05 15.18 -9.86
N LEU A 149 10.37 15.32 -8.56
CA LEU A 149 9.51 14.79 -7.51
C LEU A 149 8.17 15.55 -7.49
N PRO A 150 7.02 14.85 -7.58
CA PRO A 150 5.70 15.47 -7.62
C PRO A 150 5.52 16.39 -6.41
N ARG A 151 5.18 17.66 -6.67
CA ARG A 151 5.07 18.71 -5.65
C ARG A 151 3.99 18.42 -4.63
N LEU A 152 2.89 17.83 -5.09
CA LEU A 152 1.80 17.37 -4.25
C LEU A 152 1.73 15.85 -4.30
N PRO A 153 1.44 15.19 -3.17
CA PRO A 153 1.03 13.79 -3.17
C PRO A 153 -0.38 13.72 -3.78
N TRP A 154 -0.48 13.84 -5.10
CA TRP A 154 -1.75 13.90 -5.83
C TRP A 154 -2.67 12.74 -5.48
N ARG A 155 -2.11 11.54 -5.28
CA ARG A 155 -2.84 10.37 -4.81
C ARG A 155 -3.48 10.58 -3.43
N GLU A 156 -2.81 11.25 -2.51
CA GLU A 156 -3.38 11.56 -1.18
C GLU A 156 -4.48 12.61 -1.29
N VAL A 157 -4.33 13.62 -2.16
CA VAL A 157 -5.39 14.63 -2.38
C VAL A 157 -6.61 14.01 -3.05
N GLU A 158 -6.39 13.18 -4.07
CA GLU A 158 -7.45 12.46 -4.78
C GLU A 158 -8.24 11.54 -3.85
N THR A 159 -7.55 10.71 -3.06
CA THR A 159 -8.18 9.82 -2.07
C THR A 159 -8.91 10.62 -0.99
N LEU A 160 -8.36 11.75 -0.56
CA LEU A 160 -9.02 12.62 0.41
C LEU A 160 -10.31 13.23 -0.16
N VAL A 161 -10.28 13.75 -1.39
CA VAL A 161 -11.47 14.26 -2.07
C VAL A 161 -12.52 13.15 -2.23
N ALA A 162 -12.11 11.94 -2.63
CA ALA A 162 -13.02 10.80 -2.76
C ALA A 162 -13.67 10.43 -1.41
N VAL A 163 -12.89 10.36 -0.33
CA VAL A 163 -13.39 10.08 1.03
C VAL A 163 -14.31 11.19 1.52
N MET A 164 -13.96 12.45 1.26
CA MET A 164 -14.82 13.59 1.61
C MET A 164 -16.16 13.50 0.89
N LEU A 165 -16.17 13.25 -0.43
CA LEU A 165 -17.40 13.07 -1.20
C LEU A 165 -18.22 11.88 -0.70
N MET A 166 -17.58 10.77 -0.33
CA MET A 166 -18.24 9.61 0.27
C MET A 166 -18.90 9.96 1.61
N ILE A 167 -18.22 10.70 2.49
CA ILE A 167 -18.77 11.16 3.77
C ILE A 167 -19.97 12.10 3.55
N VAL A 168 -19.86 13.03 2.59
CA VAL A 168 -20.97 13.93 2.22
C VAL A 168 -22.16 13.13 1.68
N ALA A 169 -21.92 12.15 0.81
CA ALA A 169 -22.97 11.27 0.29
C ALA A 169 -23.66 10.48 1.42
N LEU A 170 -22.88 9.90 2.35
CA LEU A 170 -23.41 9.21 3.52
C LEU A 170 -24.24 10.13 4.42
N ALA A 171 -23.76 11.35 4.65
CA ALA A 171 -24.45 12.35 5.47
C ALA A 171 -25.80 12.76 4.84
N LEU A 172 -25.86 12.92 3.51
CA LEU A 172 -27.10 13.22 2.79
C LEU A 172 -28.09 12.05 2.85
N VAL A 173 -27.62 10.81 2.71
CA VAL A 173 -28.46 9.61 2.82
C VAL A 173 -28.99 9.44 4.25
N GLY A 174 -28.14 9.63 5.27
CA GLY A 174 -28.51 9.49 6.67
C GLY A 174 -29.39 10.65 7.19
N GLY A 175 -29.18 11.87 6.69
CA GLY A 175 -29.93 13.06 7.12
C GLY A 175 -31.40 13.08 6.68
N ASN A 176 -31.69 12.49 5.52
CA ASN A 176 -33.05 12.43 4.97
C ASN A 176 -33.93 11.34 5.60
N ASN A 177 -33.35 10.46 6.45
CA ASN A 177 -34.11 9.46 7.21
C ASN A 177 -34.86 10.04 8.41
N ARG A 178 -34.96 11.37 8.52
CA ARG A 178 -36.06 12.00 9.28
C ARG A 178 -37.35 11.77 8.51
N LEU A 179 -37.83 10.53 8.52
CA LEU A 179 -39.23 10.24 8.25
C LEU A 179 -40.04 11.28 9.01
N PRO A 180 -41.02 11.95 8.37
CA PRO A 180 -41.86 12.90 9.07
C PRO A 180 -42.35 12.18 10.32
N VAL A 181 -41.91 12.68 11.49
CA VAL A 181 -42.34 12.12 12.78
C VAL A 181 -43.84 12.05 12.64
N PRO A 182 -44.46 10.86 12.69
CA PRO A 182 -45.88 10.74 12.49
C PRO A 182 -46.49 11.68 13.51
N GLN A 183 -47.02 12.82 13.01
CA GLN A 183 -47.72 13.73 13.89
C GLN A 183 -48.83 12.86 14.47
N PRO A 184 -48.94 12.77 15.80
CA PRO A 184 -50.01 12.00 16.40
C PRO A 184 -51.28 12.52 15.74
N LEU A 185 -51.87 11.69 14.91
CA LEU A 185 -53.12 12.01 14.26
C LEU A 185 -54.06 12.17 15.45
N ASP A 186 -54.54 13.39 15.70
CA ASP A 186 -55.52 13.68 16.74
C ASP A 186 -56.79 12.93 16.35
N LEU A 187 -56.78 11.64 16.67
CA LEU A 187 -57.92 10.77 16.53
C LEU A 187 -58.92 11.29 17.56
N PRO A 188 -60.10 11.78 17.14
CA PRO A 188 -61.13 12.17 18.09
C PRO A 188 -61.37 11.00 19.03
N SER A 189 -61.25 11.26 20.33
CA SER A 189 -61.44 10.30 21.43
C SER A 189 -62.65 9.42 21.14
N LEU A 190 -62.41 8.21 20.65
CA LEU A 190 -63.47 7.22 20.43
C LEU A 190 -64.08 6.91 21.80
N ALA A 191 -65.39 7.04 21.90
CA ALA A 191 -66.13 6.65 23.09
C ALA A 191 -65.78 5.20 23.47
N PRO A 192 -65.57 4.89 24.76
CA PRO A 192 -65.16 3.58 25.20
C PRO A 192 -66.16 2.52 24.71
N PRO A 193 -65.71 1.43 24.05
CA PRO A 193 -66.61 0.39 23.60
C PRO A 193 -67.27 -0.28 24.83
N PRO A 194 -68.57 -0.60 24.78
CA PRO A 194 -69.17 -1.48 25.78
C PRO A 194 -68.49 -2.84 25.73
N SER A 195 -68.17 -3.37 26.92
CA SER A 195 -67.51 -4.65 27.14
C SER A 195 -68.08 -5.76 26.25
N PRO A 196 -67.27 -6.42 25.40
CA PRO A 196 -67.74 -7.56 24.64
C PRO A 196 -67.75 -8.82 25.50
N ASP A 197 -68.92 -9.45 25.57
CA ASP A 197 -69.04 -10.87 25.90
C ASP A 197 -68.23 -11.72 24.92
N GLN A 198 -67.62 -12.77 25.48
CA GLN A 198 -66.74 -13.74 24.84
C GLN A 198 -67.32 -14.37 23.57
N PRO A 199 -66.51 -14.52 22.51
CA PRO A 199 -66.68 -15.63 21.58
C PRO A 199 -65.38 -16.44 21.36
N GLN A 200 -65.56 -17.74 21.57
CA GLN A 200 -64.93 -18.95 21.03
C GLN A 200 -63.53 -18.93 20.37
N PRO A 201 -62.65 -19.88 20.76
CA PRO A 201 -61.40 -20.16 20.08
C PRO A 201 -61.67 -20.88 18.75
N THR A 202 -61.10 -20.35 17.66
CA THR A 202 -60.96 -21.09 16.41
C THR A 202 -59.51 -21.56 16.31
N ASP A 203 -59.32 -22.87 16.37
CA ASP A 203 -58.06 -23.57 16.13
C ASP A 203 -57.61 -23.35 14.68
N GLN A 204 -56.75 -22.37 14.46
CA GLN A 204 -56.00 -22.21 13.22
C GLN A 204 -54.56 -22.67 13.51
N PRO A 205 -54.02 -23.70 12.83
CA PRO A 205 -52.67 -24.18 13.08
C PRO A 205 -51.68 -23.07 12.74
N ALA A 206 -51.02 -22.52 13.75
CA ALA A 206 -49.92 -21.57 13.58
C ALA A 206 -48.80 -22.28 12.80
N ALA A 207 -48.58 -21.86 11.56
CA ALA A 207 -47.38 -22.20 10.80
C ALA A 207 -46.17 -21.85 11.67
N HIS A 208 -45.53 -22.88 12.23
CA HIS A 208 -44.26 -22.73 12.92
C HIS A 208 -43.21 -22.43 11.86
N ASP A 209 -42.93 -21.15 11.66
CA ASP A 209 -41.75 -20.69 10.94
C ASP A 209 -40.54 -21.38 11.56
N SER A 210 -40.04 -22.40 10.86
CA SER A 210 -38.97 -23.24 11.35
C SER A 210 -37.69 -22.41 11.39
N PRO A 211 -37.12 -22.08 12.58
CA PRO A 211 -35.95 -21.21 12.71
C PRO A 211 -34.70 -21.75 12.00
N SER A 212 -34.73 -23.01 11.56
CA SER A 212 -33.65 -23.70 10.86
C SER A 212 -33.30 -23.08 9.49
N ALA A 213 -34.26 -22.54 8.73
CA ALA A 213 -33.98 -22.03 7.39
C ALA A 213 -33.18 -20.70 7.42
N ALA A 214 -33.60 -19.76 8.26
CA ALA A 214 -32.90 -18.49 8.47
C ALA A 214 -31.48 -18.72 9.02
N ASN A 215 -31.34 -19.68 9.95
CA ASN A 215 -30.06 -20.07 10.52
C ASN A 215 -29.12 -20.71 9.49
N ASN A 216 -29.63 -21.54 8.58
CA ASN A 216 -28.85 -22.12 7.48
C ASN A 216 -28.35 -21.05 6.51
N GLN A 217 -29.19 -20.05 6.20
CA GLN A 217 -28.81 -18.95 5.31
C GLN A 217 -27.73 -18.05 5.93
N ALA A 218 -27.85 -17.74 7.22
CA ALA A 218 -26.81 -16.99 7.94
C ALA A 218 -25.45 -17.72 7.93
N ALA A 219 -25.47 -19.05 8.10
CA ALA A 219 -24.27 -19.89 8.01
C ALA A 219 -23.65 -19.91 6.61
N ALA A 220 -24.47 -20.05 5.57
CA ALA A 220 -24.00 -19.99 4.19
C ALA A 220 -23.37 -18.62 3.85
N ASN A 221 -23.95 -17.53 4.33
CA ASN A 221 -23.43 -16.18 4.10
C ASN A 221 -22.08 -15.94 4.82
N ALA A 222 -21.95 -16.37 6.07
CA ALA A 222 -20.70 -16.25 6.82
C ALA A 222 -19.56 -17.04 6.16
N LEU A 223 -19.85 -18.28 5.71
CA LEU A 223 -18.91 -19.11 4.96
C LEU A 223 -18.55 -18.50 3.60
N ALA A 224 -19.53 -17.95 2.87
CA ALA A 224 -19.26 -17.29 1.60
C ALA A 224 -18.36 -16.06 1.76
N GLN A 225 -18.53 -15.28 2.83
CA GLN A 225 -17.68 -14.12 3.11
C GLN A 225 -16.24 -14.53 3.43
N ALA A 226 -16.05 -15.57 4.24
CA ALA A 226 -14.72 -16.13 4.53
C ALA A 226 -14.04 -16.66 3.26
N LEU A 227 -14.79 -17.37 2.41
CA LEU A 227 -14.27 -17.90 1.14
C LEU A 227 -14.02 -16.81 0.09
N ALA A 228 -14.69 -15.67 0.15
CA ALA A 228 -14.46 -14.56 -0.79
C ALA A 228 -13.12 -13.83 -0.55
N GLY A 229 -12.56 -13.93 0.66
CA GLY A 229 -11.28 -13.28 1.04
C GLY A 229 -10.07 -13.82 0.30
N THR A 230 -10.12 -15.07 -0.17
CA THR A 230 -9.05 -15.72 -0.92
C THR A 230 -9.46 -15.88 -2.38
N GLY A 231 -8.68 -15.32 -3.31
CA GLY A 231 -9.04 -15.32 -4.75
C GLY A 231 -9.28 -16.72 -5.34
N ALA A 232 -8.61 -17.75 -4.81
CA ALA A 232 -8.77 -19.13 -5.24
C ALA A 232 -10.16 -19.71 -4.89
N THR A 233 -10.72 -19.36 -3.73
CA THR A 233 -12.00 -19.89 -3.20
C THR A 233 -13.23 -19.11 -3.66
N ARG A 234 -13.05 -18.04 -4.44
CA ARG A 234 -14.12 -17.15 -4.91
C ARG A 234 -15.25 -17.86 -5.69
N PRO A 235 -15.00 -18.84 -6.59
CA PRO A 235 -16.09 -19.56 -7.25
C PRO A 235 -16.99 -20.33 -6.28
N ALA A 236 -16.43 -20.86 -5.18
CA ALA A 236 -17.20 -21.54 -4.14
C ALA A 236 -18.03 -20.56 -3.32
N ALA A 237 -17.48 -19.37 -3.02
CA ALA A 237 -18.22 -18.29 -2.37
C ALA A 237 -19.43 -17.83 -3.20
N ASP A 238 -19.24 -17.62 -4.51
CA ASP A 238 -20.31 -17.19 -5.43
C ASP A 238 -21.39 -18.28 -5.60
N ALA A 239 -21.02 -19.56 -5.50
CA ALA A 239 -21.98 -20.66 -5.49
C ALA A 239 -22.81 -20.69 -4.19
N LEU A 240 -22.16 -20.54 -3.02
CA LEU A 240 -22.85 -20.43 -1.73
C LEU A 240 -23.83 -19.25 -1.68
N GLN A 241 -23.44 -18.07 -2.20
CA GLN A 241 -24.30 -16.89 -2.25
C GLN A 241 -25.56 -17.11 -3.11
N ARG A 242 -25.46 -17.93 -4.15
CA ARG A 242 -26.60 -18.33 -4.99
C ARG A 242 -27.44 -19.46 -4.36
N GLY A 243 -27.07 -19.95 -3.18
CA GLY A 243 -27.69 -21.12 -2.55
C GLY A 243 -27.27 -22.47 -3.15
N ASP A 244 -26.31 -22.48 -4.08
CA ASP A 244 -25.79 -23.69 -4.73
C ASP A 244 -24.66 -24.31 -3.90
N SER A 245 -25.04 -24.91 -2.78
CA SER A 245 -24.15 -25.64 -1.88
C SER A 245 -23.45 -26.82 -2.57
N ALA A 246 -24.10 -27.50 -3.50
CA ALA A 246 -23.50 -28.61 -4.25
C ALA A 246 -22.38 -28.11 -5.19
N GLY A 247 -22.62 -27.02 -5.93
CA GLY A 247 -21.60 -26.38 -6.76
C GLY A 247 -20.43 -25.81 -5.96
N ALA A 248 -20.70 -25.28 -4.77
CA ALA A 248 -19.67 -24.83 -3.84
C ALA A 248 -18.79 -25.98 -3.34
N ALA A 249 -19.40 -27.09 -2.90
CA ALA A 249 -18.67 -28.28 -2.45
C ALA A 249 -17.81 -28.88 -3.57
N GLN A 250 -18.30 -28.92 -4.81
CA GLN A 250 -17.51 -29.39 -5.94
C GLN A 250 -16.30 -28.47 -6.21
N SER A 251 -16.50 -27.16 -6.19
CA SER A 251 -15.41 -26.18 -6.38
C SER A 251 -14.33 -26.32 -5.29
N LEU A 252 -14.72 -26.60 -4.05
CA LEU A 252 -13.79 -26.85 -2.94
C LEU A 252 -13.00 -28.16 -3.12
N ARG A 253 -13.61 -29.23 -3.65
CA ARG A 253 -12.91 -30.48 -3.98
C ARG A 253 -11.89 -30.30 -5.10
N ASP A 254 -12.26 -29.54 -6.14
CA ASP A 254 -11.35 -29.23 -7.25
C ASP A 254 -10.15 -28.39 -6.77
N GLN A 255 -10.39 -27.45 -5.85
CA GLN A 255 -9.34 -26.66 -5.19
C GLN A 255 -8.49 -27.49 -4.21
N ALA A 256 -9.07 -28.49 -3.54
CA ALA A 256 -8.33 -29.41 -2.69
C ALA A 256 -7.24 -30.15 -3.49
N GLY A 257 -7.52 -30.50 -4.76
CA GLY A 257 -6.53 -31.05 -5.69
C GLY A 257 -5.40 -30.08 -6.07
N GLN A 258 -5.58 -28.77 -5.85
CA GLN A 258 -4.60 -27.71 -6.11
C GLN A 258 -4.05 -27.09 -4.81
N ALA A 259 -4.38 -27.67 -3.65
CA ALA A 259 -4.11 -27.07 -2.35
C ALA A 259 -2.59 -26.90 -2.06
N ASP A 260 -1.75 -27.74 -2.67
CA ASP A 260 -0.29 -27.65 -2.55
C ASP A 260 0.27 -26.39 -3.22
N GLN A 261 -0.48 -25.80 -4.16
CA GLN A 261 -0.12 -24.55 -4.84
C GLN A 261 -0.58 -23.30 -4.07
N LEU A 262 -1.44 -23.45 -3.05
CA LEU A 262 -1.82 -22.34 -2.18
C LEU A 262 -0.61 -21.93 -1.34
N GLY A 263 -0.12 -20.71 -1.50
CA GLY A 263 0.98 -20.20 -0.67
C GLY A 263 0.63 -20.24 0.84
N GLN A 264 1.64 -20.38 1.70
CA GLN A 264 1.45 -20.45 3.16
C GLN A 264 0.71 -19.22 3.72
N ALA A 265 0.93 -18.05 3.13
CA ALA A 265 0.19 -16.83 3.47
C ALA A 265 -1.32 -16.96 3.17
N ALA A 266 -1.70 -17.51 2.01
CA ALA A 266 -3.10 -17.71 1.64
C ALA A 266 -3.79 -18.74 2.56
N ARG A 267 -3.09 -19.82 2.91
CA ARG A 267 -3.60 -20.83 3.87
C ARG A 267 -3.86 -20.23 5.25
N ASN A 268 -2.93 -19.40 5.75
CA ASN A 268 -3.07 -18.73 7.04
C ASN A 268 -4.19 -17.68 7.07
N THR A 269 -4.44 -17.00 5.94
CA THR A 269 -5.56 -16.07 5.82
C THR A 269 -6.89 -16.83 5.81
N LEU A 270 -7.00 -17.86 4.97
CA LEU A 270 -8.22 -18.67 4.86
C LEU A 270 -8.56 -19.36 6.19
N SER A 271 -7.57 -19.88 6.93
CA SER A 271 -7.83 -20.49 8.24
C SER A 271 -8.35 -19.48 9.27
N LYS A 272 -7.81 -18.25 9.30
CA LYS A 272 -8.30 -17.17 10.18
C LYS A 272 -9.71 -16.70 9.81
N ASP A 273 -10.00 -16.60 8.52
CA ASP A 273 -11.31 -16.20 8.03
C ASP A 273 -12.37 -17.27 8.37
N LEU A 274 -12.03 -18.55 8.24
CA LEU A 274 -12.89 -19.67 8.64
C LEU A 274 -13.09 -19.75 10.16
N GLN A 275 -12.07 -19.48 10.97
CA GLN A 275 -12.20 -19.36 12.43
C GLN A 275 -13.15 -18.22 12.81
N SER A 276 -13.00 -17.05 12.16
CA SER A 276 -13.88 -15.90 12.40
C SER A 276 -15.34 -16.22 12.04
N ALA A 277 -15.57 -16.96 10.96
CA ALA A 277 -16.91 -17.44 10.58
C ALA A 277 -17.45 -18.47 11.57
N ALA A 278 -16.61 -19.38 12.09
CA ALA A 278 -17.00 -20.34 13.11
C ALA A 278 -17.43 -19.65 14.43
N ASP A 279 -16.69 -18.64 14.87
CA ASP A 279 -17.01 -17.87 16.09
C ASP A 279 -18.36 -17.14 15.97
N GLN A 280 -18.67 -16.60 14.79
CA GLN A 280 -19.99 -16.00 14.51
C GLN A 280 -21.12 -17.05 14.57
N LEU A 281 -20.83 -18.27 14.11
CA LEU A 281 -21.81 -19.35 14.09
C LEU A 281 -21.99 -20.04 15.45
N GLN A 282 -21.01 -19.95 16.35
CA GLN A 282 -21.06 -20.60 17.65
C GLN A 282 -22.24 -20.11 18.52
N GLN A 283 -22.68 -18.86 18.33
CA GLN A 283 -23.82 -18.30 19.07
C GLN A 283 -25.16 -18.97 18.72
N ASN A 284 -25.29 -19.50 17.50
CA ASN A 284 -26.55 -20.02 16.98
C ASN A 284 -26.51 -21.53 16.68
N GLN A 285 -25.33 -22.08 16.36
CA GLN A 285 -25.13 -23.43 15.83
C GLN A 285 -23.79 -24.03 16.27
N GLY A 286 -23.65 -24.30 17.58
CA GLY A 286 -22.39 -24.76 18.18
C GLY A 286 -21.74 -25.98 17.51
N GLN A 287 -22.54 -26.95 17.03
CA GLN A 287 -22.00 -28.15 16.38
C GLN A 287 -21.31 -27.82 15.04
N ARG A 288 -21.92 -27.00 14.18
CA ARG A 288 -21.35 -26.62 12.89
C ARG A 288 -20.13 -25.71 13.03
N ALA A 289 -20.15 -24.83 14.02
CA ALA A 289 -18.98 -24.02 14.36
C ALA A 289 -17.78 -24.92 14.72
N GLY A 290 -18.01 -26.01 15.45
CA GLY A 290 -16.98 -27.00 15.77
C GLY A 290 -16.37 -27.67 14.52
N ASP A 291 -17.21 -28.07 13.57
CA ASP A 291 -16.73 -28.72 12.34
C ASP A 291 -15.97 -27.74 11.42
N ILE A 292 -16.42 -26.48 11.33
CA ILE A 292 -15.70 -25.43 10.58
C ILE A 292 -14.35 -25.13 11.24
N ASN A 293 -14.29 -25.01 12.57
CA ASN A 293 -13.04 -24.77 13.28
C ASN A 293 -12.05 -25.94 13.14
N ARG A 294 -12.54 -27.19 13.18
CA ARG A 294 -11.72 -28.37 12.88
C ARG A 294 -11.14 -28.29 11.47
N SER A 295 -11.99 -28.00 10.46
CA SER A 295 -11.53 -27.86 9.07
C SER A 295 -10.50 -26.73 8.89
N ALA A 296 -10.63 -25.62 9.63
CA ALA A 296 -9.69 -24.50 9.59
C ALA A 296 -8.33 -24.85 10.23
N GLN A 297 -8.34 -25.63 11.31
CA GLN A 297 -7.11 -26.15 11.94
C GLN A 297 -6.43 -27.20 11.06
N GLU A 298 -7.22 -28.09 10.46
CA GLU A 298 -6.71 -29.07 9.52
C GLU A 298 -6.16 -28.41 8.26
N LEU A 299 -6.77 -27.35 7.74
CA LEU A 299 -6.25 -26.58 6.60
C LEU A 299 -4.84 -26.04 6.85
N ALA A 300 -4.51 -25.69 8.10
CA ALA A 300 -3.18 -25.22 8.47
C ALA A 300 -2.12 -26.34 8.45
N ASN A 301 -2.51 -27.57 8.81
CA ASN A 301 -1.60 -28.72 8.93
C ASN A 301 -1.55 -29.59 7.66
N ASN A 302 -2.71 -29.77 7.01
CA ASN A 302 -2.94 -30.61 5.85
C ASN A 302 -4.05 -29.98 4.96
N PRO A 303 -3.67 -29.14 3.98
CA PRO A 303 -4.63 -28.30 3.28
C PRO A 303 -5.57 -29.08 2.35
N GLN A 304 -5.16 -30.26 1.90
CA GLN A 304 -6.00 -31.15 1.11
C GLN A 304 -7.15 -31.72 1.95
N GLN A 305 -6.85 -32.19 3.17
CA GLN A 305 -7.85 -32.72 4.10
C GLN A 305 -8.80 -31.61 4.57
N GLY A 306 -8.25 -30.46 4.98
CA GLY A 306 -9.07 -29.34 5.49
C GLY A 306 -10.10 -28.82 4.46
N LEU A 307 -9.75 -28.76 3.17
CA LEU A 307 -10.68 -28.37 2.11
C LEU A 307 -11.72 -29.46 1.78
N GLN A 308 -11.36 -30.75 1.90
CA GLN A 308 -12.31 -31.84 1.74
C GLN A 308 -13.34 -31.88 2.87
N ASP A 309 -12.90 -31.68 4.10
CA ASP A 309 -13.76 -31.59 5.28
C ASP A 309 -14.70 -30.38 5.18
N LEU A 310 -14.17 -29.23 4.74
CA LEU A 310 -14.99 -28.05 4.47
C LEU A 310 -16.04 -28.30 3.37
N ALA A 311 -15.68 -29.04 2.31
CA ALA A 311 -16.63 -29.43 1.26
C ALA A 311 -17.75 -30.33 1.79
N GLN A 312 -17.47 -31.22 2.75
CA GLN A 312 -18.49 -32.04 3.40
C GLN A 312 -19.43 -31.20 4.26
N VAL A 313 -18.90 -30.23 5.01
CA VAL A 313 -19.71 -29.28 5.80
C VAL A 313 -20.66 -28.49 4.90
N VAL A 314 -20.16 -27.97 3.77
CA VAL A 314 -20.94 -27.23 2.78
C VAL A 314 -22.03 -28.10 2.13
N ASP A 315 -21.74 -29.36 1.81
CA ASP A 315 -22.74 -30.31 1.29
C ASP A 315 -23.84 -30.61 2.33
N GLY A 316 -23.47 -30.69 3.61
CA GLY A 316 -24.42 -30.84 4.74
C GLY A 316 -25.38 -29.66 4.89
N LEU A 317 -24.90 -28.43 4.65
CA LEU A 317 -25.73 -27.21 4.64
C LEU A 317 -26.85 -27.29 3.57
N GLY A 318 -26.54 -27.82 2.39
CA GLY A 318 -27.52 -27.99 1.31
C GLY A 318 -28.61 -29.00 1.63
N LYS A 319 -28.20 -30.17 2.15
CA LYS A 319 -29.11 -31.27 2.50
C LYS A 319 -30.09 -30.88 3.61
N GLY A 320 -29.65 -30.08 4.58
CA GLY A 320 -30.51 -29.56 5.63
C GLY A 320 -31.59 -28.60 5.15
N ASN A 321 -31.39 -27.92 4.01
CA ASN A 321 -32.36 -26.99 3.43
C ASN A 321 -33.37 -27.67 2.50
N ALA A 322 -32.94 -28.71 1.76
CA ALA A 322 -33.80 -29.44 0.84
C ALA A 322 -34.84 -30.34 1.56
N GLY A 323 -34.53 -30.86 2.75
CA GLY A 323 -35.43 -31.73 3.52
C GLY A 323 -36.70 -31.03 4.04
N ALA A 324 -36.63 -29.72 4.32
CA ALA A 324 -37.78 -28.97 4.86
C ALA A 324 -38.85 -28.63 3.81
N GLY A 325 -38.50 -28.62 2.51
CA GLY A 325 -39.44 -28.29 1.42
C GLY A 325 -40.08 -29.49 0.72
N ALA A 326 -39.45 -30.67 0.75
CA ALA A 326 -39.93 -31.85 0.02
C ALA A 326 -40.88 -32.76 0.81
N GLN A 327 -40.92 -32.64 2.15
CA GLN A 327 -41.70 -33.54 3.01
C GLN A 327 -43.17 -33.10 3.18
N ALA A 328 -43.58 -31.97 2.61
CA ALA A 328 -44.98 -31.51 2.57
C ALA A 328 -45.75 -32.00 1.31
N ALA A 329 -45.11 -32.70 0.37
CA ALA A 329 -45.74 -33.12 -0.90
C ALA A 329 -45.79 -34.65 -1.13
N ALA A 330 -45.38 -35.47 -0.15
CA ALA A 330 -45.31 -36.93 -0.33
C ALA A 330 -45.93 -37.69 0.85
N THR A 331 -47.23 -37.49 1.08
CA THR A 331 -48.05 -38.38 1.94
C THR A 331 -49.37 -38.72 1.25
N THR A 332 -49.31 -39.19 0.00
CA THR A 332 -50.41 -39.95 -0.61
C THR A 332 -49.85 -40.84 -1.72
N GLY A 333 -49.77 -42.16 -1.47
CA GLY A 333 -49.41 -43.13 -2.50
C GLY A 333 -48.61 -44.32 -2.01
N ALA A 334 -49.30 -45.30 -1.43
CA ALA A 334 -48.78 -46.65 -1.23
C ALA A 334 -48.51 -47.33 -2.59
N GLY A 335 -47.35 -47.98 -2.74
CA GLY A 335 -46.99 -48.69 -3.97
C GLY A 335 -45.63 -49.37 -3.86
N GLN A 336 -45.65 -50.56 -3.30
CA GLN A 336 -44.56 -51.48 -3.02
C GLN A 336 -43.96 -52.08 -4.31
N GLY A 337 -42.62 -52.13 -4.41
CA GLY A 337 -41.93 -52.87 -5.48
C GLY A 337 -40.42 -52.66 -5.44
N GLY A 338 -39.69 -53.65 -4.92
CA GLY A 338 -38.23 -53.66 -4.85
C GLY A 338 -37.56 -54.13 -6.14
N GLY A 339 -36.25 -53.87 -6.24
CA GLY A 339 -35.37 -54.55 -7.19
C GLY A 339 -34.23 -53.68 -7.75
N GLY A 340 -33.03 -53.89 -7.19
CA GLY A 340 -31.85 -54.25 -8.00
C GLY A 340 -31.11 -53.21 -8.85
N ALA A 341 -29.80 -53.17 -8.54
CA ALA A 341 -28.69 -53.16 -9.50
C ALA A 341 -28.17 -51.80 -10.02
N GLY A 342 -26.84 -51.77 -10.07
CA GLY A 342 -26.03 -50.61 -10.40
C GLY A 342 -26.09 -50.20 -11.87
N GLY A 343 -25.65 -48.97 -12.10
CA GLY A 343 -25.62 -48.38 -13.43
C GLY A 343 -24.84 -47.08 -13.41
N SER A 344 -23.52 -47.20 -13.44
CA SER A 344 -22.61 -46.14 -13.89
C SER A 344 -22.89 -45.88 -15.37
N LEU A 345 -23.48 -44.73 -15.71
CA LEU A 345 -23.59 -44.14 -17.04
C LEU A 345 -23.81 -42.63 -16.77
N GLY A 346 -22.90 -41.72 -17.12
CA GLY A 346 -22.53 -41.44 -18.51
C GLY A 346 -23.52 -40.44 -19.11
N GLY A 347 -23.62 -39.24 -18.53
CA GLY A 347 -24.59 -38.20 -18.90
C GLY A 347 -23.93 -36.96 -19.52
N ASN A 348 -23.56 -37.04 -20.80
CA ASN A 348 -23.25 -35.87 -21.63
C ASN A 348 -24.56 -35.11 -21.94
N GLY A 349 -24.92 -34.20 -21.04
CA GLY A 349 -26.01 -33.25 -21.18
C GLY A 349 -25.61 -32.06 -22.04
N LYS A 350 -26.00 -32.13 -23.31
CA LYS A 350 -26.11 -31.07 -24.31
C LYS A 350 -26.70 -29.78 -23.68
N ARG A 351 -25.85 -28.81 -23.31
CA ARG A 351 -26.28 -27.46 -22.92
C ARG A 351 -26.60 -26.65 -24.18
N LEU A 352 -27.89 -26.37 -24.35
CA LEU A 352 -28.39 -25.38 -25.30
C LEU A 352 -27.86 -23.98 -24.95
N GLY A 353 -27.61 -23.21 -26.01
CA GLY A 353 -27.03 -21.89 -25.96
C GLY A 353 -27.86 -20.88 -25.16
N GLY A 354 -27.15 -20.21 -24.26
CA GLY A 354 -27.50 -18.91 -23.72
C GLY A 354 -26.22 -18.10 -23.69
N GLU A 355 -26.25 -16.91 -24.28
CA GLU A 355 -25.11 -16.04 -24.56
C GLU A 355 -24.13 -15.89 -23.38
N ALA A 356 -22.91 -16.41 -23.58
CA ALA A 356 -21.75 -16.00 -22.81
C ALA A 356 -21.34 -14.60 -23.28
N ARG A 357 -21.76 -13.57 -22.52
CA ARG A 357 -21.10 -12.26 -22.56
C ARG A 357 -19.66 -12.43 -22.09
N THR A 358 -18.74 -12.50 -23.04
CA THR A 358 -17.32 -12.26 -22.83
C THR A 358 -17.11 -10.87 -22.24
N GLY A 359 -16.47 -10.81 -21.08
CA GLY A 359 -15.92 -9.58 -20.52
C GLY A 359 -15.15 -9.85 -19.23
N PRO A 360 -14.14 -9.04 -18.89
CA PRO A 360 -13.11 -8.46 -19.72
C PRO A 360 -11.75 -9.14 -19.47
N SER A 361 -11.05 -9.42 -20.57
CA SER A 361 -9.62 -9.65 -20.61
C SER A 361 -8.85 -8.52 -19.92
N ASN A 362 -7.80 -8.90 -19.17
CA ASN A 362 -6.59 -8.17 -18.78
C ASN A 362 -6.55 -6.63 -18.98
N PRO A 363 -6.11 -5.85 -17.98
CA PRO A 363 -5.83 -4.43 -18.19
C PRO A 363 -4.76 -4.26 -19.31
N PRO A 364 -4.86 -3.19 -20.11
CA PRO A 364 -3.98 -2.98 -21.25
C PRO A 364 -2.54 -2.81 -20.76
N GLN A 365 -1.71 -3.83 -21.02
CA GLN A 365 -0.27 -3.64 -21.03
C GLN A 365 0.04 -2.66 -22.15
N ALA A 366 0.65 -1.53 -21.79
CA ALA A 366 1.14 -0.56 -22.75
C ALA A 366 2.05 -1.29 -23.74
N ALA A 367 1.66 -1.29 -25.03
CA ALA A 367 2.46 -1.76 -26.14
C ALA A 367 3.65 -0.79 -26.35
N GLY A 368 4.61 -0.83 -25.42
CA GLY A 368 5.98 -0.45 -25.70
C GLY A 368 6.72 -1.71 -26.09
N ASN A 369 7.26 -1.76 -27.31
CA ASN A 369 8.28 -2.73 -27.68
C ASN A 369 9.40 -2.67 -26.63
N THR A 370 9.38 -3.56 -25.64
CA THR A 370 10.56 -3.89 -24.87
C THR A 370 11.47 -4.67 -25.80
N LEU A 371 12.35 -3.94 -26.48
CA LEU A 371 13.53 -4.49 -27.11
C LEU A 371 14.17 -5.45 -26.07
N PRO A 372 14.37 -6.74 -26.38
CA PRO A 372 15.05 -7.63 -25.44
C PRO A 372 16.43 -7.06 -25.18
N LEU A 373 16.72 -6.65 -23.94
CA LEU A 373 18.09 -6.30 -23.57
C LEU A 373 18.93 -7.56 -23.81
N PRO A 374 20.10 -7.43 -24.47
CA PRO A 374 21.01 -8.56 -24.62
C PRO A 374 21.36 -9.07 -23.22
N THR A 375 21.20 -10.37 -23.02
CA THR A 375 21.68 -11.06 -21.83
C THR A 375 23.16 -10.72 -21.67
N SER A 376 23.52 -10.04 -20.58
CA SER A 376 24.91 -9.71 -20.27
C SER A 376 25.75 -10.99 -20.34
N PRO A 377 26.83 -11.04 -21.15
CA PRO A 377 27.69 -12.21 -21.19
C PRO A 377 28.23 -12.47 -19.80
N ALA A 378 28.22 -13.73 -19.36
CA ALA A 378 28.78 -14.15 -18.08
C ALA A 378 30.21 -13.64 -17.97
N ALA A 379 30.45 -12.70 -17.05
CA ALA A 379 31.76 -12.12 -16.80
C ALA A 379 32.64 -13.15 -16.08
N ASN A 380 33.27 -14.05 -16.85
CA ASN A 380 34.28 -15.01 -16.39
C ASN A 380 35.64 -14.30 -16.20
N GLY A 381 35.67 -13.22 -15.43
CA GLY A 381 36.91 -12.55 -15.03
C GLY A 381 37.43 -13.11 -13.69
N PRO A 382 38.76 -13.23 -13.51
CA PRO A 382 39.32 -13.67 -12.22
C PRO A 382 39.00 -12.65 -11.13
N ALA A 383 38.40 -13.11 -10.03
CA ALA A 383 38.12 -12.27 -8.88
C ALA A 383 39.41 -11.98 -8.10
N THR A 384 39.76 -10.71 -7.91
CA THR A 384 40.87 -10.28 -7.05
C THR A 384 40.35 -9.91 -5.67
N SER A 385 40.81 -10.63 -4.65
CA SER A 385 40.51 -10.35 -3.25
C SER A 385 41.39 -9.20 -2.75
N ALA A 386 40.79 -8.13 -2.22
CA ALA A 386 41.51 -7.06 -1.55
C ALA A 386 41.28 -7.15 -0.03
N THR A 387 42.37 -7.28 0.73
CA THR A 387 42.34 -7.35 2.20
C THR A 387 42.79 -6.02 2.78
N GLY A 388 41.87 -5.30 3.41
CA GLY A 388 42.19 -4.09 4.19
C GLY A 388 42.79 -4.45 5.55
N PRO A 389 43.59 -3.57 6.19
CA PRO A 389 44.38 -3.90 7.37
C PRO A 389 43.56 -4.29 8.62
N LYS A 390 42.26 -3.99 8.70
CA LYS A 390 41.35 -4.42 9.80
C LYS A 390 39.87 -4.51 9.37
N GLY A 391 39.53 -5.32 8.36
CA GLY A 391 38.13 -5.55 7.96
C GLY A 391 37.91 -6.88 7.22
N PRO A 392 36.66 -7.36 7.10
CA PRO A 392 36.35 -8.59 6.40
C PRO A 392 36.74 -8.50 4.92
N THR A 393 37.27 -9.59 4.38
CA THR A 393 37.71 -9.70 2.98
C THR A 393 36.51 -9.50 2.06
N VAL A 394 36.49 -8.41 1.30
CA VAL A 394 35.45 -8.16 0.30
C VAL A 394 35.99 -8.60 -1.06
N GLN A 395 35.31 -9.56 -1.70
CA GLN A 395 35.55 -9.88 -3.11
C GLN A 395 34.93 -8.77 -3.97
N LEU A 396 35.77 -7.88 -4.47
CA LEU A 396 35.36 -6.86 -5.43
C LEU A 396 35.38 -7.50 -6.82
N GLN A 397 34.19 -7.75 -7.37
CA GLN A 397 34.07 -8.15 -8.76
C GLN A 397 34.45 -6.95 -9.63
N ALA A 398 35.53 -7.07 -10.38
CA ALA A 398 36.09 -5.99 -11.18
C ALA A 398 35.10 -5.56 -12.28
N GLY A 399 34.24 -4.59 -11.97
CA GLY A 399 33.42 -3.85 -12.93
C GLY A 399 34.31 -2.90 -13.72
N GLY A 400 35.15 -3.46 -14.59
CA GLY A 400 35.97 -2.68 -15.51
C GLY A 400 35.11 -2.09 -16.62
N THR A 401 35.09 -0.75 -16.72
CA THR A 401 34.69 -0.07 -17.96
C THR A 401 35.67 -0.48 -19.05
N SER A 402 35.31 -1.48 -19.84
CA SER A 402 36.05 -1.85 -21.05
C SER A 402 35.94 -0.70 -22.04
N SER A 403 36.96 0.16 -22.07
CA SER A 403 37.23 0.98 -23.24
C SER A 403 37.46 0.02 -24.40
N SER A 404 36.62 0.13 -25.42
CA SER A 404 36.73 -0.61 -26.67
C SER A 404 37.99 -0.17 -27.41
N GLY A 405 39.14 -0.74 -27.03
CA GLY A 405 40.39 -0.65 -27.75
C GLY A 405 40.31 -1.51 -29.00
N ARG A 406 40.11 -0.85 -30.14
CA ARG A 406 40.25 -1.42 -31.48
C ARG A 406 41.71 -1.84 -31.67
N ALA A 407 41.96 -3.14 -31.68
CA ALA A 407 43.25 -3.70 -32.05
C ALA A 407 43.58 -3.28 -33.49
N SER A 408 44.53 -2.36 -33.65
CA SER A 408 45.24 -2.13 -34.90
C SER A 408 46.67 -2.64 -34.68
N ALA A 409 46.98 -3.73 -35.37
CA ALA A 409 48.31 -4.31 -35.42
C ALA A 409 49.25 -3.41 -36.24
N GLY A 410 50.47 -3.26 -35.75
CA GLY A 410 51.65 -2.90 -36.54
C GLY A 410 52.18 -1.49 -36.34
N GLY A 411 53.45 -1.38 -35.96
CA GLY A 411 54.23 -0.15 -36.10
C GLY A 411 55.20 0.07 -34.95
N GLY A 412 56.51 -0.03 -35.23
CA GLY A 412 57.58 0.02 -34.25
C GLY A 412 57.84 1.38 -33.59
N GLY A 413 58.83 1.35 -32.70
CA GLY A 413 59.07 2.32 -31.63
C GLY A 413 59.32 3.78 -32.00
N SER A 414 58.96 4.63 -31.04
CA SER A 414 59.64 5.90 -30.71
C SER A 414 59.20 6.31 -29.30
N ASN A 415 60.15 6.40 -28.36
CA ASN A 415 59.97 6.92 -27.00
C ASN A 415 59.97 8.46 -27.01
N ASP A 416 58.95 9.08 -27.60
CA ASP A 416 58.72 10.51 -27.46
C ASP A 416 57.52 10.76 -26.52
N PRO A 417 57.70 11.50 -25.41
CA PRO A 417 56.59 11.85 -24.54
C PRO A 417 55.65 12.82 -25.27
N LEU A 418 54.42 12.36 -25.49
CA LEU A 418 53.33 13.14 -26.07
C LEU A 418 53.13 14.46 -25.30
N PRO A 419 53.27 15.62 -25.95
CA PRO A 419 52.94 16.89 -25.35
C PRO A 419 51.42 17.09 -25.39
N GLY A 420 50.81 17.19 -24.22
CA GLY A 420 49.49 17.81 -24.09
C GLY A 420 48.33 16.85 -24.00
N GLU A 421 48.05 16.39 -22.78
CA GLU A 421 46.77 16.72 -22.15
C GLU A 421 47.02 16.70 -20.64
N ALA A 422 46.66 17.79 -19.97
CA ALA A 422 46.90 17.95 -18.54
C ALA A 422 46.13 16.86 -17.79
N ASP A 423 46.86 15.89 -17.24
CA ASP A 423 46.32 14.88 -16.36
C ASP A 423 45.53 15.57 -15.24
N PRO A 424 44.18 15.44 -15.20
CA PRO A 424 43.33 16.13 -14.23
C PRO A 424 43.59 15.66 -12.78
N LEU A 425 44.45 14.66 -12.58
CA LEU A 425 44.93 14.20 -11.27
C LEU A 425 46.26 14.83 -10.84
N ARG A 426 46.90 15.65 -11.69
CA ARG A 426 48.18 16.28 -11.35
C ARG A 426 47.95 17.49 -10.43
N ILE A 427 48.03 17.24 -9.14
CA ILE A 427 47.98 18.27 -8.09
C ILE A 427 49.10 19.31 -8.35
N PRO A 428 48.77 20.61 -8.46
CA PRO A 428 49.77 21.66 -8.63
C PRO A 428 50.82 21.60 -7.50
N PRO A 429 52.10 21.84 -7.79
CA PRO A 429 53.17 21.73 -6.78
C PRO A 429 52.92 22.65 -5.58
N GLU A 430 52.33 23.82 -5.79
CA GLU A 430 51.93 24.73 -4.72
C GLU A 430 50.90 24.15 -3.72
N ASP A 431 50.01 23.26 -4.15
CA ASP A 431 49.04 22.58 -3.27
C ASP A 431 49.71 21.46 -2.45
N ARG A 432 50.85 20.94 -2.93
CA ARG A 432 51.63 19.89 -2.27
C ARG A 432 52.36 20.42 -1.03
N ASP A 433 52.95 21.60 -1.16
CA ASP A 433 53.70 22.26 -0.07
C ASP A 433 52.78 22.74 1.06
N ALA A 434 51.53 23.09 0.74
CA ALA A 434 50.53 23.49 1.74
C ALA A 434 50.09 22.31 2.63
N VAL A 435 49.95 21.12 2.05
CA VAL A 435 49.64 19.88 2.80
C VAL A 435 50.83 19.46 3.65
N GLU A 436 52.05 19.55 3.13
CA GLU A 436 53.26 19.18 3.87
C GLU A 436 53.51 20.09 5.08
N ASN A 437 53.27 21.41 4.94
CA ASN A 437 53.35 22.36 6.06
C ASN A 437 52.24 22.16 7.11
N TYR A 438 51.07 21.67 6.71
CA TYR A 438 49.99 21.39 7.66
C TYR A 438 50.27 20.15 8.52
N PHE A 439 50.90 19.12 7.94
CA PHE A 439 51.24 17.88 8.65
C PHE A 439 52.64 17.89 9.29
N SER A 440 53.49 18.84 8.93
CA SER A 440 54.84 19.01 9.49
C SER A 440 55.04 20.43 10.03
N PRO A 441 54.33 20.85 11.09
CA PRO A 441 54.59 22.14 11.69
C PRO A 441 56.03 22.17 12.19
N ALA A 442 56.82 23.11 11.67
CA ALA A 442 58.20 23.30 12.12
C ALA A 442 58.22 23.56 13.64
N PRO A 443 59.13 22.91 14.39
CA PRO A 443 59.21 23.01 15.85
C PRO A 443 59.65 24.40 16.34
#